data_AF-A0AAI8YFM0-F1
#
_entry.id   AF-A0AAI8YFM0-F1
#
_cell.length_a   1.000
_cell.length_b   1.000
_cell.length_c   1.000
_cell.angle_alpha   90.00
_cell.angle_beta   90.00
_cell.angle_gamma   90.00
#
_symmetry.space_group_name_H-M   'P 1'
#
loop_
_entity.id
_entity.type
_entity.pdbx_description
1 polymer ?
#
loop_
_entity_poly.entity_id
_entity_poly.type
_entity_poly.pdbx_seq_one_letter_code
_entity_poly.pdbx_strand_id
1 'polypeptide(L)' 'MSKSESTAQQKSAATLDDDEPDDWDKRIFSTGCADENMKLTDCHFEKKDWRACTKEMEVFRACWKKHNNDERTSSKDA' A
#
# COMPACT_ATOMS: atom_id res chain seq x y z
N MET A 1 4.23 35.90 35.80
CA MET A 1 5.42 36.01 34.93
C MET A 1 5.73 34.61 34.44
N SER A 2 5.21 34.24 33.26
CA SER A 2 5.98 34.14 32.01
C SER A 2 6.87 32.89 32.05
N LYS A 3 6.61 31.81 31.29
CA LYS A 3 6.63 31.72 29.82
C LYS A 3 6.11 30.30 29.47
N SER A 4 4.95 30.11 28.86
CA SER A 4 4.77 29.97 27.40
C SER A 4 5.94 29.27 26.70
N GLU A 5 5.97 27.93 26.71
CA GLU A 5 6.68 27.15 25.69
C GLU A 5 5.79 26.01 25.17
N SER A 6 5.24 26.28 23.99
CA SER A 6 5.15 25.38 22.84
C SER A 6 4.26 24.13 22.94
N THR A 7 2.98 24.39 22.69
CA THR A 7 2.23 23.80 21.55
C THR A 7 3.13 23.27 20.43
N ALA A 8 3.56 22.01 20.49
CA ALA A 8 4.14 21.30 19.34
C ALA A 8 4.14 19.77 19.45
N GLN A 9 3.57 19.18 20.50
CA GLN A 9 3.37 17.73 20.56
C GLN A 9 1.89 17.38 20.29
N GLN A 10 1.30 18.05 19.31
CA GLN A 10 0.14 17.53 18.58
C GLN A 10 0.67 16.91 17.28
N LYS A 11 1.14 15.67 17.37
CA LYS A 11 1.11 14.76 16.22
C LYS A 11 0.65 13.41 16.74
N SER A 12 -0.68 13.37 16.87
CA SER A 12 -1.53 12.24 16.55
C SER A 12 -1.01 10.89 17.02
N ALA A 13 -1.53 10.49 18.18
CA ALA A 13 -2.08 9.16 18.37
C ALA A 13 -2.00 8.27 17.11
N ALA A 14 -0.93 7.48 17.02
CA ALA A 14 -1.03 6.16 16.40
C ALA A 14 -1.79 5.30 17.41
N THR A 15 -3.08 5.62 17.58
CA THR A 15 -4.06 4.68 18.10
C THR A 15 -3.99 3.47 17.18
N LEU A 16 -3.44 2.39 17.74
CA LEU A 16 -4.01 1.05 17.69
C LEU A 16 -5.39 1.05 17.02
N ASP A 17 -5.39 0.97 15.70
CA ASP A 17 -6.55 0.54 14.93
C ASP A 17 -6.07 -0.74 14.24
N ASP A 18 -6.18 -1.84 14.97
CA ASP A 18 -5.79 -3.20 14.58
C ASP A 18 -6.92 -3.88 13.78
N ASP A 19 -8.01 -3.14 13.48
CA ASP A 19 -9.25 -3.67 12.88
C ASP A 19 -9.61 -2.99 11.54
N GLU A 20 -8.98 -1.88 11.16
CA GLU A 20 -9.25 -1.18 9.90
C GLU A 20 -8.05 -1.32 8.92
N PRO A 21 -8.27 -1.80 7.67
CA PRO A 21 -7.21 -1.92 6.69
C PRO A 21 -6.55 -0.56 6.45
N ASP A 22 -5.22 -0.54 6.32
CA ASP A 22 -4.49 0.69 6.08
C ASP A 22 -4.89 1.33 4.73
N ASP A 23 -4.55 2.60 4.54
CA ASP A 23 -4.91 3.34 3.32
C ASP A 23 -4.36 2.71 2.04
N TRP A 24 -3.26 1.95 2.12
CA TRP A 24 -2.68 1.21 1.00
C TRP A 24 -3.44 -0.10 0.75
N ASP A 25 -3.74 -0.86 1.79
CA ASP A 25 -4.56 -2.07 1.73
C ASP A 25 -5.95 -1.77 1.16
N LYS A 26 -6.61 -0.70 1.63
CA LYS A 26 -7.89 -0.21 1.06
C LYS A 26 -7.78 0.05 -0.45
N ARG A 27 -6.68 0.65 -0.91
CA ARG A 27 -6.45 0.91 -2.34
C ARG A 27 -6.24 -0.38 -3.13
N ILE A 28 -5.58 -1.36 -2.56
CA ILE A 28 -5.38 -2.67 -3.17
C ILE A 28 -6.69 -3.47 -3.20
N PHE A 29 -7.45 -3.53 -2.10
CA PHE A 29 -8.76 -4.18 -2.07
C PHE A 29 -9.73 -3.58 -3.10
N SER A 30 -9.73 -2.25 -3.26
CA SER A 30 -10.56 -1.58 -4.28
C SER A 30 -10.13 -1.86 -5.73
N THR A 31 -8.94 -2.43 -5.97
CA THR A 31 -8.50 -2.81 -7.33
C THR A 31 -9.06 -4.16 -7.78
N GLY A 32 -9.52 -5.00 -6.84
CA GLY A 32 -9.93 -6.38 -7.10
C GLY A 32 -8.77 -7.37 -7.29
N CYS A 33 -7.52 -6.94 -7.09
CA CYS A 33 -6.30 -7.74 -7.26
C CYS A 33 -5.54 -7.98 -5.95
N ALA A 34 -6.27 -8.01 -4.83
CA ALA A 34 -5.67 -8.12 -3.50
C ALA A 34 -4.98 -9.47 -3.27
N ASP A 35 -5.55 -10.56 -3.78
CA ASP A 35 -4.99 -11.91 -3.63
C ASP A 35 -3.64 -12.04 -4.35
N GLU A 36 -3.53 -11.48 -5.55
CA GLU A 36 -2.29 -11.46 -6.32
C GLU A 36 -1.25 -10.55 -5.67
N ASN A 37 -1.67 -9.42 -5.10
CA ASN A 37 -0.78 -8.53 -4.35
C ASN A 37 -0.25 -9.18 -3.06
N MET A 38 -1.09 -9.91 -2.33
CA MET A 38 -0.70 -10.71 -1.16
C MET A 38 0.37 -11.73 -1.53
N LYS A 39 0.13 -12.54 -2.58
CA LYS A 39 1.13 -13.53 -3.06
C LYS A 39 2.46 -12.90 -3.47
N LEU A 40 2.41 -11.73 -4.11
CA LEU A 40 3.62 -11.00 -4.49
C LEU A 40 4.38 -10.48 -3.26
N THR A 41 3.64 -9.94 -2.28
CA THR A 41 4.19 -9.43 -1.03
C THR A 41 4.76 -10.56 -0.18
N ASP A 42 4.10 -11.71 -0.13
CA ASP A 42 4.57 -12.92 0.54
C ASP A 42 5.88 -13.42 -0.09
N CYS A 43 5.93 -13.51 -1.42
CA CYS A 43 7.15 -13.91 -2.12
C CYS A 43 8.32 -12.95 -1.81
N HIS A 44 8.06 -11.65 -1.78
CA HIS A 44 9.08 -10.68 -1.39
C HIS A 44 9.44 -10.82 0.09
N PHE A 45 8.47 -11.08 0.96
CA PHE A 45 8.74 -11.25 2.38
C PHE A 45 9.66 -12.45 2.65
N GLU A 46 9.44 -13.56 1.95
CA GLU A 46 10.25 -14.77 2.03
C GLU A 46 11.64 -14.58 1.41
N LYS A 47 11.71 -14.08 0.17
CA LYS A 47 12.97 -14.02 -0.59
C LYS A 47 13.76 -12.74 -0.35
N LYS A 48 13.12 -11.68 0.16
CA LYS A 48 13.62 -10.30 0.25
C LYS A 48 14.14 -9.72 -1.07
N ASP A 49 13.79 -10.34 -2.20
CA ASP A 49 14.17 -9.89 -3.54
C ASP A 49 12.98 -9.94 -4.49
N TRP A 50 12.59 -8.77 -4.98
CA TRP A 50 11.46 -8.61 -5.87
C TRP A 50 11.72 -9.19 -7.28
N ARG A 51 12.99 -9.31 -7.70
CA ARG A 51 13.36 -9.92 -9.00
C ARG A 51 13.11 -11.43 -8.99
N ALA A 52 13.27 -12.08 -7.85
CA ALA A 52 13.00 -13.49 -7.67
C ALA A 52 11.49 -13.82 -7.62
N CYS A 53 10.63 -12.79 -7.63
CA CYS A 53 9.17 -12.86 -7.62
C CYS A 53 8.54 -12.40 -8.94
N THR A 54 9.27 -12.56 -10.05
CA THR A 54 8.82 -12.14 -11.38
C THR A 54 7.50 -12.81 -11.78
N LYS A 55 7.32 -14.09 -11.41
CA LYS A 55 6.08 -14.84 -11.71
C LYS A 55 4.87 -14.23 -11.02
N GLU A 56 4.99 -13.93 -9.73
CA GLU A 56 3.94 -13.31 -8.93
C GLU A 56 3.65 -11.88 -9.45
N MET A 57 4.67 -11.17 -9.89
CA MET A 57 4.52 -9.83 -10.49
C MET A 57 3.75 -9.89 -11.82
N GLU A 58 4.01 -10.88 -12.68
CA GLU A 58 3.28 -11.07 -13.93
C GLU A 58 1.81 -11.39 -13.67
N VAL A 59 1.52 -12.24 -12.68
CA VAL A 59 0.15 -12.56 -12.26
C VAL A 59 -0.57 -11.31 -11.77
N PHE A 60 0.07 -10.52 -10.91
CA PHE A 60 -0.49 -9.26 -10.43
C PHE A 60 -0.75 -8.28 -11.58
N ARG A 61 0.19 -8.12 -12.52
CA ARG A 61 0.00 -7.28 -13.72
C ARG A 61 -1.15 -7.75 -14.61
N ALA A 62 -1.32 -9.06 -14.76
CA ALA A 62 -2.42 -9.63 -15.53
C ALA A 62 -3.78 -9.30 -14.88
N CYS A 63 -3.88 -9.44 -13.55
CA CYS A 63 -5.07 -9.00 -12.82
C CYS A 63 -5.28 -7.49 -12.98
N TRP A 64 -4.23 -6.70 -12.79
CA TRP A 64 -4.28 -5.24 -12.88
C TRP A 64 -4.88 -4.75 -14.19
N LYS A 65 -4.41 -5.31 -15.31
CA LYS A 65 -4.92 -5.02 -16.65
C LYS A 65 -6.36 -5.49 -16.84
N LYS A 66 -6.71 -6.68 -16.33
CA LYS A 66 -8.08 -7.22 -16.42
C LYS A 66 -9.10 -6.33 -15.72
N HIS A 67 -8.70 -5.69 -14.62
CA HIS A 67 -9.53 -4.78 -13.84
C HIS A 67 -9.45 -3.31 -14.32
N ASN A 68 -8.76 -3.04 -15.45
CA ASN A 68 -8.56 -1.69 -16.01
C ASN A 68 -7.99 -0.69 -14.98
N ASN A 69 -7.08 -1.16 -14.12
CA ASN A 69 -6.48 -0.33 -13.08
C ASN A 69 -5.38 0.61 -13.61
N ASP A 70 -5.06 0.56 -14.91
CA ASP A 70 -4.00 1.37 -15.53
C ASP A 70 -4.19 2.88 -15.31
N GLU A 71 -5.44 3.35 -15.34
CA GLU A 71 -5.82 4.75 -15.05
C GLU A 71 -5.42 5.18 -13.63
N ARG A 72 -5.42 4.25 -12.66
CA ARG A 72 -5.06 4.52 -11.24
C ARG A 72 -3.57 4.81 -11.07
N THR A 73 -2.76 4.35 -12.02
CA THR A 73 -1.29 4.52 -12.05
C THR A 73 -0.83 5.52 -13.09
N SER A 74 -1.76 6.12 -13.85
CA SER A 74 -1.43 7.21 -14.76
C SER A 74 -0.83 8.35 -13.95
N SER A 75 0.43 8.70 -14.25
CA SER A 75 1.03 9.91 -13.69
C SER A 75 0.31 11.07 -14.35
N LYS A 76 -0.49 11.81 -13.59
CA LYS A 76 -0.91 13.14 -14.06
C LYS A 76 0.36 13.98 -14.08
N ASP A 77 0.84 14.33 -15.28
CA ASP A 77 1.89 15.32 -15.44
C ASP A 77 1.51 16.55 -14.60
N ALA A 78 2.31 16.83 -13.58
CA ALA A 78 2.11 17.92 -12.63
C ALA A 78 2.84 19.19 -13.09
#